data_AF-A0A5C5U5G6-F1
#
_entry.id   AF-A0A5C5U5G6-F1
#
_cell.length_a   1.000
_cell.length_b   1.000
_cell.length_c   1.000
_cell.angle_alpha   90.00
_cell.angle_beta   90.00
_cell.angle_gamma   90.00
#
_symmetry.space_group_name_H-M   'P 1'
#
loop_
_entity.id
_entity.type
_entity.pdbx_description
1 polymer ?
#
loop_
_entity_poly.entity_id
_entity_poly.type
_entity_poly.pdbx_seq_one_letter_code
_entity_poly.pdbx_strand_id
1 'polypeptide(L)'
;MSHDIQPLARVVDAIAFAAHAHRAQRRKDADATPYINHPVALVRILAVEAGIDDPDVLCAAALHDYLEDCCGRDGQPSLEEGRRQLRDWTAQIFIDTHRPLCA
;
A
#
# COMPACT_ATOMS: atom_id res chain seq x y z
N MET A 1 22.04 -18.92 3.06
CA MET A 1 22.29 -17.49 3.26
C MET A 1 20.93 -16.83 3.20
N SER A 2 20.35 -16.49 4.35
CA SER A 2 19.06 -15.80 4.40
C SER A 2 19.24 -14.47 3.70
N HIS A 3 18.57 -14.26 2.58
CA HIS A 3 18.50 -12.95 1.94
C HIS A 3 17.62 -12.09 2.85
N ASP A 4 18.22 -11.48 3.86
CA ASP A 4 17.57 -10.44 4.65
C ASP A 4 17.39 -9.24 3.71
N ILE A 5 16.24 -9.18 3.04
CA ILE A 5 15.86 -7.99 2.29
C ILE A 5 15.84 -6.85 3.30
N GLN A 6 16.66 -5.83 3.04
CA GLN A 6 16.84 -4.71 3.95
C GLN A 6 15.47 -4.05 4.24
N PRO A 7 15.17 -3.67 5.49
CA PRO A 7 13.88 -3.08 5.88
C PRO A 7 13.41 -1.96 4.94
N LEU A 8 14.33 -1.07 4.55
CA LEU A 8 14.06 0.00 3.61
C LEU A 8 13.66 -0.53 2.21
N ALA A 9 14.33 -1.57 1.71
CA ALA A 9 14.01 -2.14 0.40
C ALA A 9 12.59 -2.71 0.38
N ARG A 10 12.14 -3.35 1.47
CA ARG A 10 10.75 -3.84 1.61
C ARG A 10 9.74 -2.70 1.50
N VAL A 11 9.98 -1.58 2.19
CA VAL A 11 9.11 -0.41 2.15
C VAL A 11 9.09 0.24 0.76
N VAL A 12 10.25 0.36 0.10
CA VAL A 12 10.36 0.88 -1.26
C VAL A 12 9.60 0.00 -2.25
N ASP A 13 9.74 -1.33 -2.15
CA ASP A 13 9.02 -2.29 -3.01
C ASP A 13 7.50 -2.21 -2.78
N ALA A 14 7.05 -2.04 -1.53
CA ALA A 14 5.63 -1.84 -1.21
C ALA A 14 5.07 -0.56 -1.84
N ILE A 15 5.80 0.56 -1.74
CA ILE A 15 5.39 1.83 -2.37
C ILE A 15 5.35 1.69 -3.90
N ALA A 16 6.35 1.04 -4.50
CA ALA A 16 6.40 0.81 -5.94
C ALA A 16 5.21 -0.05 -6.41
N PHE A 17 4.86 -1.08 -5.65
CA PHE A 17 3.70 -1.92 -5.90
C PHE A 17 2.39 -1.11 -5.81
N ALA A 18 2.20 -0.32 -4.75
CA ALA A 18 1.04 0.55 -4.59
C ALA A 18 0.91 1.52 -5.77
N ALA A 19 2.01 2.14 -6.19
CA ALA A 19 2.04 3.07 -7.31
C ALA A 19 1.62 2.39 -8.62
N HIS A 20 2.10 1.16 -8.85
CA HIS A 20 1.68 0.38 -10.01
C HIS A 20 0.19 0.05 -9.94
N ALA A 21 -0.30 -0.44 -8.81
CA ALA A 21 -1.69 -0.84 -8.66
C ALA A 21 -2.67 0.33 -8.85
N HIS A 22 -2.39 1.46 -8.21
CA HIS A 22 -3.22 2.67 -8.25
C HIS A 22 -2.95 3.57 -9.47
N ARG A 23 -2.12 3.16 -10.45
CA ARG A 23 -1.69 4.01 -11.59
C ARG A 23 -2.83 4.63 -12.37
N ALA A 24 -3.95 3.91 -12.50
CA ALA A 24 -5.15 4.37 -13.21
C ALA A 24 -6.22 4.96 -12.26
N GLN A 25 -6.07 4.79 -10.95
CA GLN A 25 -7.03 5.29 -9.98
C GLN A 25 -6.83 6.77 -9.72
N ARG A 26 -7.95 7.47 -9.50
CA ARG A 26 -8.01 8.90 -9.19
C ARG A 26 -8.86 9.13 -7.96
N ARG A 27 -8.57 10.18 -7.19
CA ARG A 27 -9.42 10.65 -6.10
C ARG A 27 -10.68 11.31 -6.67
N LYS A 28 -11.72 11.42 -5.83
CA LYS A 28 -13.00 12.05 -6.17
C LYS A 28 -13.02 13.56 -5.91
N ASP A 29 -11.85 14.20 -5.88
CA ASP A 29 -11.70 15.64 -5.78
C ASP A 29 -11.80 16.31 -7.17
N ALA A 30 -11.94 17.64 -7.17
CA ALA A 30 -12.13 18.41 -8.40
C ALA A 30 -10.96 18.25 -9.39
N ASP A 31 -9.74 18.06 -8.86
CA ASP A 31 -8.52 17.94 -9.65
C ASP A 31 -8.22 16.49 -10.09
N ALA A 32 -9.08 15.53 -9.70
CA ALA A 32 -8.89 14.10 -9.93
C ALA A 32 -7.45 13.68 -9.60
N THR A 33 -7.00 13.96 -8.37
CA THR A 33 -5.60 13.75 -7.99
C THR A 33 -5.20 12.26 -8.08
N PRO A 34 -3.95 11.92 -8.45
CA PRO A 34 -3.49 10.53 -8.47
C PRO A 34 -3.65 9.84 -7.12
N TYR A 35 -4.29 8.67 -7.10
CA TYR A 35 -4.66 8.01 -5.84
C TYR A 35 -3.44 7.60 -4.99
N ILE A 36 -2.29 7.29 -5.63
CA ILE A 36 -1.03 6.95 -4.95
C ILE A 36 -0.56 7.99 -3.91
N ASN A 37 -0.99 9.25 -4.05
CA ASN A 37 -0.66 10.28 -3.09
C ASN A 37 -1.21 9.97 -1.69
N HIS A 38 -2.34 9.28 -1.59
CA HIS A 38 -2.98 8.93 -0.32
C HIS A 38 -2.16 7.89 0.48
N PRO A 39 -1.80 6.70 -0.06
CA PRO A 39 -0.93 5.77 0.65
C PRO A 39 0.46 6.35 0.98
N VAL A 40 1.05 7.14 0.08
CA VAL A 40 2.36 7.78 0.34
C VAL A 40 2.29 8.80 1.49
N ALA A 41 1.21 9.59 1.54
CA ALA A 41 1.01 10.54 2.64
C ALA A 41 0.88 9.81 3.99
N LEU A 42 0.16 8.69 4.04
CA LEU A 42 0.04 7.87 5.26
C LEU A 42 1.39 7.33 5.72
N VAL A 43 2.19 6.74 4.81
CA VAL A 43 3.54 6.26 5.13
C VAL A 43 4.42 7.39 5.67
N ARG A 44 4.36 8.57 5.06
CA ARG A 44 5.11 9.75 5.53
C ARG A 44 4.70 10.15 6.95
N ILE A 45 3.40 10.21 7.25
CA ILE A 45 2.92 10.57 8.59
C ILE A 45 3.44 9.56 9.62
N LEU A 46 3.32 8.25 9.34
CA LEU A 46 3.79 7.22 10.25
C LEU A 46 5.30 7.28 10.46
N ALA A 47 6.08 7.37 9.39
CA ALA A 47 7.54 7.36 9.47
C ALA A 47 8.12 8.66 10.07
N VAL A 48 7.58 9.82 9.68
CA VAL A 48 8.17 11.13 10.00
C VAL A 48 7.52 11.77 11.21
N GLU A 49 6.20 11.74 11.31
CA GLU A 49 5.46 12.46 12.36
C GLU A 49 5.24 11.57 13.60
N ALA A 50 4.92 10.29 13.39
CA ALA A 50 4.74 9.33 14.48
C ALA A 50 6.04 8.59 14.87
N GLY A 51 7.11 8.73 14.08
CA GLY A 51 8.41 8.11 14.36
C GLY A 51 8.40 6.57 14.30
N ILE A 52 7.48 5.98 13.53
CA ILE A 52 7.40 4.54 13.33
C ILE A 52 8.47 4.09 12.33
N ASP A 53 9.36 3.22 12.79
CA ASP A 53 10.45 2.64 12.00
C ASP A 53 10.24 1.16 11.65
N ASP A 54 9.17 0.55 12.16
CA ASP A 54 8.79 -0.83 11.87
C ASP A 54 8.45 -0.99 10.37
N PRO A 55 9.25 -1.72 9.58
CA PRO A 55 9.03 -1.89 8.15
C PRO A 55 7.71 -2.61 7.85
N ASP A 56 7.20 -3.48 8.74
CA ASP A 56 5.94 -4.19 8.52
C ASP A 56 4.77 -3.21 8.58
N VAL A 57 4.80 -2.28 9.54
CA VAL A 57 3.79 -1.23 9.69
C VAL A 57 3.82 -0.26 8.50
N LEU A 58 5.02 0.14 8.07
CA LEU A 58 5.16 1.06 6.93
C LEU A 58 4.75 0.40 5.60
N CYS A 59 5.08 -0.88 5.41
CA CYS A 59 4.58 -1.68 4.30
C CYS A 59 3.05 -1.71 4.33
N ALA A 60 2.45 -2.01 5.49
CA ALA A 60 1.00 -2.06 5.66
C ALA A 60 0.30 -0.78 5.24
N ALA A 61 0.82 0.35 5.68
CA ALA A 61 0.31 1.66 5.30
C ALA A 61 0.36 1.90 3.78
N ALA A 62 1.45 1.48 3.12
CA ALA A 62 1.60 1.64 1.68
C ALA A 62 0.56 0.84 0.87
N LEU A 63 0.11 -0.33 1.36
CA LEU A 63 -0.82 -1.21 0.61
C LEU A 63 -2.24 -1.29 1.17
N HIS A 64 -2.61 -0.54 2.21
CA HIS A 64 -3.91 -0.71 2.87
C HIS A 64 -5.11 -0.65 1.90
N ASP A 65 -5.10 0.27 0.93
CA ASP A 65 -6.17 0.43 -0.06
C ASP A 65 -6.08 -0.53 -1.26
N TYR A 66 -4.95 -1.21 -1.47
CA TYR A 66 -4.80 -2.13 -2.59
C TYR A 66 -5.81 -3.28 -2.52
N LEU A 67 -5.98 -3.83 -1.31
CA LEU A 67 -6.87 -4.97 -1.06
C LEU A 67 -8.33 -4.59 -1.31
N GLU A 68 -8.71 -3.36 -1.00
CA GLU A 68 -10.10 -2.89 -1.07
C GLU A 68 -10.47 -2.40 -2.49
N ASP A 69 -9.56 -1.70 -3.18
CA ASP A 69 -9.90 -0.99 -4.41
C ASP A 69 -9.39 -1.65 -5.71
N CYS A 70 -8.28 -2.40 -5.65
CA CYS A 70 -7.52 -2.78 -6.85
C CYS A 70 -7.42 -4.30 -7.08
N CYS A 71 -7.61 -5.13 -6.04
CA CYS A 71 -7.36 -6.55 -6.17
C CYS A 71 -8.26 -7.23 -7.22
N GLY A 72 -7.66 -7.96 -8.17
CA GLY A 72 -8.38 -8.71 -9.20
C GLY A 72 -9.04 -7.89 -10.32
N ARG A 73 -8.83 -6.58 -10.39
CA ARG A 73 -9.31 -5.70 -11.47
C ARG A 73 -8.19 -5.39 -12.47
N ASP A 74 -8.50 -5.19 -13.76
CA ASP A 74 -7.58 -4.64 -14.77
C ASP A 74 -6.20 -5.32 -14.87
N GLY A 75 -6.18 -6.66 -14.80
CA GLY A 75 -4.95 -7.45 -14.89
C GLY A 75 -4.01 -7.29 -13.68
N GLN A 76 -4.51 -6.72 -12.57
CA GLN A 76 -3.76 -6.68 -11.32
C GLN A 76 -3.61 -8.10 -10.72
N PRO A 77 -2.47 -8.37 -10.05
CA PRO A 77 -2.27 -9.64 -9.38
C PRO A 77 -3.42 -9.93 -8.40
N SER A 78 -3.81 -11.19 -8.27
CA SER A 78 -4.77 -11.58 -7.23
C SER A 78 -4.21 -11.27 -5.83
N LEU A 79 -5.07 -11.29 -4.81
CA LEU A 79 -4.64 -11.18 -3.42
C LEU A 79 -3.55 -12.20 -3.07
N GLU A 80 -3.68 -13.43 -3.57
CA GLU A 80 -2.73 -14.51 -3.37
C GLU A 80 -1.41 -14.26 -4.13
N GLU A 81 -1.49 -13.78 -5.37
CA GLU A 81 -0.34 -13.44 -6.21
C GLU A 81 0.44 -12.27 -5.61
N GLY A 82 -0.25 -11.22 -5.10
CA GLY A 82 0.37 -10.11 -4.39
C GLY A 82 1.05 -10.55 -3.10
N ARG A 83 0.41 -11.42 -2.32
CA ARG A 83 1.01 -12.06 -1.12
C ARG A 83 2.25 -12.91 -1.48
N ARG A 84 2.27 -13.54 -2.65
CA ARG A 84 3.39 -14.37 -3.13
C ARG A 84 4.52 -13.55 -3.76
N GLN A 85 4.23 -12.40 -4.36
CA GLN A 85 5.25 -11.49 -4.90
C GLN A 85 5.97 -10.76 -3.78
N LEU A 86 5.22 -10.37 -2.74
CA LEU A 86 5.75 -9.74 -1.54
C LEU A 86 6.06 -10.80 -0.47
N ARG A 87 6.87 -11.81 -0.84
CA ARG A 87 7.33 -12.85 0.09
C ARG A 87 7.91 -12.16 1.33
N ASP A 88 7.33 -12.45 2.49
CA ASP A 88 7.54 -11.78 3.79
C ASP A 88 6.62 -10.59 4.08
N TRP A 89 5.32 -10.74 3.86
CA TRP A 89 4.32 -9.93 4.57
C TRP A 89 3.81 -10.72 5.78
N THR A 90 4.20 -10.29 6.98
CA THR A 90 3.68 -10.80 8.24
C THR A 90 2.18 -10.49 8.33
N ALA A 91 1.43 -11.54 8.64
CA ALA A 91 -0.01 -11.59 8.56
C ALA A 91 -0.69 -10.66 9.57
N GLN A 92 -1.14 -9.48 9.17
CA GLN A 92 -2.39 -8.84 9.64
C GLN A 92 -2.42 -7.39 9.13
N ILE A 93 -3.04 -7.16 7.98
CA ILE A 93 -3.41 -5.81 7.56
C ILE A 93 -4.91 -5.84 7.35
N PHE A 94 -5.59 -5.41 8.41
CA PHE A 94 -6.98 -5.04 8.41
C PHE A 94 -7.00 -3.64 9.02
N ILE A 95 -6.86 -2.61 8.17
CA ILE A 95 -7.27 -1.27 8.56
C ILE A 95 -8.56 -1.03 7.80
N ASP A 96 -9.63 -1.45 8.46
CA ASP A 96 -10.99 -1.04 8.19
C ASP A 96 -11.03 0.48 8.06
N THR A 97 -11.32 0.99 6.85
CA THR A 97 -12.00 2.26 6.74
C THR A 97 -13.29 2.09 5.97
N HIS A 98 -14.34 1.67 6.69
CA HIS A 98 -15.74 2.02 6.41
C HIS A 98 -15.92 3.54 6.16
N ARG A 99 -15.45 4.05 5.02
CA ARG A 99 -15.80 5.38 4.52
C ARG A 99 -16.52 5.19 3.18
N PRO A 100 -17.84 5.46 3.11
CA PRO A 100 -18.52 5.47 1.83
C PRO A 100 -17.87 6.56 0.97
N LEU A 101 -17.36 6.17 -0.19
CA LEU A 101 -16.94 7.10 -1.24
C LEU A 101 -18.18 7.75 -1.90
N CYS A 102 -19.08 8.36 -1.13
CA CYS A 102 -20.24 9.09 -1.61
C CYS A 102 -20.58 10.24 -0.64
N ALA A 103 -20.05 11.43 -0.91
CA ALA A 103 -20.72 12.71 -0.67
C ALA A 103 -20.63 13.50 -1.97
#